data_AF-A0A820INR6-F1
#
_entry.id   AF-A0A820INR6-F1
#
_cell.length_a   1.000
_cell.length_b   1.000
_cell.length_c   1.000
_cell.angle_alpha   90.00
_cell.angle_beta   90.00
_cell.angle_gamma   90.00
#
_symmetry.space_group_name_H-M   'P 1'
#
loop_
_entity.id
_entity.type
_entity.pdbx_description
1 polymer ?
#
loop_
_entity_poly.entity_id
_entity_poly.type
_entity_poly.pdbx_seq_one_letter_code
_entity_poly.pdbx_strand_id
1 'polypeptide(L)'
;MATLGRPFRLGMLYDMRSDKIIAGATLWDPQNLTNNTSTYVQPYTGFEVITDDSLQNKAHALGVEANLKLSMVGGLVDISGSAKYAENFQQTRHETRLSLKYSTTTHFEQLTMKHLGKVNLDHPDLHDADLATHVVTGVLYGAEAFFVFDRTITKYEDKGISVVR
;
A
#
# COMPACT_ATOMS: atom_id res chain seq x y z
N MET A 1 4.56 1.64 5.15
CA MET A 1 3.28 2.22 4.65
C MET A 1 2.84 1.47 3.41
N ALA A 2 1.56 1.07 3.32
CA ALA A 2 1.00 0.47 2.12
C ALA A 2 0.81 1.51 0.99
N THR A 3 1.10 1.13 -0.26
CA THR A 3 1.00 2.05 -1.41
C THR A 3 -0.45 2.25 -1.86
N LEU A 4 -1.31 1.26 -1.64
CA LEU A 4 -2.73 1.24 -2.03
C LEU A 4 -2.95 1.49 -3.54
N GLY A 5 -2.01 1.04 -4.36
CA GLY A 5 -2.05 1.21 -5.81
C GLY A 5 -1.59 2.60 -6.29
N ARG A 6 -1.18 3.49 -5.39
CA ARG A 6 -0.56 4.77 -5.76
C ARG A 6 0.88 4.53 -6.25
N PRO A 7 1.35 5.28 -7.27
CA PRO A 7 2.70 5.11 -7.79
C PRO A 7 3.73 5.71 -6.84
N PHE A 8 4.60 4.88 -6.28
CA PHE A 8 5.75 5.31 -5.48
C PHE A 8 7.05 5.09 -6.25
N ARG A 9 8.01 6.00 -6.07
CA ARG A 9 9.39 5.90 -6.56
C ARG A 9 10.33 6.47 -5.51
N LEU A 10 11.58 6.02 -5.52
CA LEU A 10 12.62 6.58 -4.67
C LEU A 10 12.78 8.09 -4.91
N GLY A 11 13.03 8.83 -3.84
CA GLY A 11 13.20 10.29 -3.85
C GLY A 11 11.89 11.08 -3.91
N MET A 12 10.74 10.44 -4.12
CA MET A 12 9.45 11.14 -4.07
C MET A 12 9.21 11.73 -2.68
N LEU A 13 8.64 12.93 -2.68
CA LEU A 13 8.22 13.63 -1.48
C LEU A 13 6.80 13.22 -1.06
N TYR A 14 6.57 13.08 0.24
CA TYR A 14 5.29 12.70 0.83
C TYR A 14 4.89 13.66 1.94
N ASP A 15 3.65 14.13 1.91
CA ASP A 15 3.08 14.90 3.01
C ASP A 15 2.07 14.08 3.81
N MET A 16 2.50 13.62 4.98
CA MET A 16 1.67 12.90 5.95
C MET A 16 0.48 13.72 6.46
N ARG A 17 0.52 15.06 6.42
CA ARG A 17 -0.60 15.91 6.86
C ARG A 17 -1.83 15.77 5.97
N SER A 18 -1.60 15.46 4.68
CA SER A 18 -2.65 15.31 3.67
C SER A 18 -2.68 13.92 3.03
N ASP A 19 -1.79 13.01 3.45
CA ASP A 19 -1.52 11.70 2.87
C ASP A 19 -1.31 11.69 1.35
N LYS A 20 -0.61 12.72 0.83
CA LYS A 20 -0.36 12.92 -0.60
C LYS A 20 1.10 12.77 -0.99
N ILE A 21 1.30 12.23 -2.20
CA ILE A 21 2.58 12.24 -2.89
C ILE A 21 2.70 13.58 -3.63
N ILE A 22 3.82 14.29 -3.44
CA ILE A 22 4.10 15.52 -4.16
C ILE A 22 4.72 15.16 -5.51
N ALA A 23 3.90 15.20 -6.55
CA ALA A 23 4.33 14.83 -7.89
C ALA A 23 5.35 15.84 -8.46
N GLY A 24 6.36 15.34 -9.18
CA GLY A 24 7.31 16.17 -9.92
C GLY A 24 8.37 16.87 -9.08
N ALA A 25 8.40 16.67 -7.76
CA ALA A 25 9.39 17.24 -6.86
C ALA A 25 10.21 16.13 -6.18
N THR A 26 11.53 16.22 -6.28
CA THR A 26 12.51 15.35 -5.60
C THR A 26 13.62 16.22 -5.03
N LEU A 27 14.25 15.83 -3.92
CA LEU A 27 15.37 16.58 -3.35
C LEU A 27 16.68 16.40 -4.13
N TRP A 28 16.71 15.42 -5.03
CA TRP A 28 17.85 15.03 -5.84
C TRP A 28 17.47 14.94 -7.31
N ASP A 29 18.43 15.21 -8.17
CA ASP A 29 18.31 15.00 -9.60
C ASP A 29 18.11 13.51 -9.91
N PRO A 30 17.33 13.16 -10.96
CA PRO A 30 17.08 11.77 -11.34
C PRO A 30 18.35 10.93 -11.54
N GLN A 31 19.42 11.55 -12.05
CA GLN A 31 20.71 10.87 -12.27
C GLN A 31 21.39 10.53 -10.93
N ASN A 32 21.37 11.45 -9.96
CA ASN A 32 21.91 11.22 -8.63
C ASN A 32 21.10 10.17 -7.86
N LEU A 33 19.77 10.16 -7.98
CA LEU A 33 18.93 9.10 -7.42
C LEU A 33 19.31 7.72 -7.96
N THR A 34 19.46 7.62 -9.28
CA THR A 34 19.78 6.35 -9.96
C THR A 34 21.15 5.82 -9.53
N ASN A 35 22.18 6.68 -9.54
CA ASN A 35 23.54 6.32 -9.16
C ASN A 35 23.67 5.88 -7.69
N ASN A 36 22.72 6.27 -6.85
CA ASN A 36 22.74 6.03 -5.42
C ASN A 36 21.64 5.07 -4.95
N THR A 37 21.09 4.27 -5.85
CA THR A 37 20.12 3.23 -5.52
C THR A 37 20.80 1.87 -5.40
N SER A 38 20.44 1.12 -4.37
CA SER A 38 20.80 -0.30 -4.23
C SER A 38 19.55 -1.16 -4.33
N THR A 39 19.64 -2.23 -5.12
CA THR A 39 18.55 -3.19 -5.33
C THR A 39 18.92 -4.55 -4.77
N TYR A 40 17.97 -5.15 -4.04
CA TYR A 40 18.13 -6.45 -3.39
C TYR A 40 17.02 -7.38 -3.84
N VAL A 41 17.38 -8.59 -4.26
CA VAL A 41 16.40 -9.63 -4.59
C VAL A 41 15.72 -10.08 -3.30
N GLN A 42 14.40 -9.95 -3.22
CA GLN A 42 13.61 -10.26 -2.04
C GLN A 42 12.27 -10.94 -2.44
N PRO A 43 12.33 -12.19 -2.93
CA PRO A 43 11.15 -12.91 -3.35
C PRO A 43 10.37 -13.42 -2.14
N TYR A 44 9.05 -13.26 -2.19
CA TYR A 44 8.12 -13.86 -1.25
C TYR A 44 6.84 -14.24 -2.00
N THR A 45 6.20 -15.33 -1.57
CA THR A 45 4.86 -15.69 -2.01
C THR A 45 4.09 -16.22 -0.81
N GLY A 46 2.89 -15.68 -0.60
CA GLY A 46 2.01 -16.07 0.51
C GLY A 46 0.54 -15.96 0.14
N PHE A 47 -0.29 -16.61 0.94
CA PHE A 47 -1.74 -16.52 0.82
C PHE A 47 -2.39 -16.40 2.21
N GLU A 48 -3.55 -15.77 2.24
CA GLU A 48 -4.34 -15.59 3.46
C GLU A 48 -5.83 -15.76 3.10
N VAL A 49 -6.54 -16.52 3.93
CA VAL A 49 -7.99 -16.73 3.79
C VAL A 49 -8.71 -15.83 4.78
N ILE A 50 -9.62 -15.00 4.26
CA ILE A 50 -10.34 -13.96 5.00
C ILE A 50 -11.84 -14.27 4.92
N THR A 51 -12.47 -14.48 6.06
CA THR A 51 -13.91 -14.82 6.17
C THR A 51 -14.77 -13.69 6.70
N ASP A 52 -14.14 -12.61 7.19
CA ASP A 52 -14.81 -11.45 7.76
C ASP A 52 -14.57 -10.23 6.87
N ASP A 53 -15.67 -9.64 6.40
CA ASP A 53 -15.72 -8.56 5.42
C ASP A 53 -15.71 -7.16 6.07
N SER A 54 -15.47 -7.06 7.38
CA SER A 54 -15.37 -5.78 8.07
C SER A 54 -14.23 -4.91 7.51
N LEU A 55 -14.45 -3.60 7.50
CA LEU A 55 -13.44 -2.60 7.08
C LEU A 55 -12.13 -2.73 7.88
N GLN A 56 -12.20 -3.16 9.15
CA GLN A 56 -11.00 -3.40 9.95
C GLN A 56 -10.16 -4.55 9.39
N ASN A 57 -10.79 -5.68 9.06
CA ASN A 57 -10.06 -6.82 8.51
C ASN A 57 -9.59 -6.57 7.09
N LYS A 58 -10.37 -5.86 6.26
CA LYS A 58 -9.91 -5.42 4.94
C LYS A 58 -8.67 -4.52 5.02
N ALA A 59 -8.69 -3.54 5.92
CA ALA A 59 -7.53 -2.66 6.14
C ALA A 59 -6.30 -3.44 6.62
N HIS A 60 -6.50 -4.39 7.55
CA HIS A 60 -5.44 -5.27 8.03
C HIS A 60 -4.87 -6.14 6.89
N ALA A 61 -5.74 -6.76 6.08
CA ALA A 61 -5.34 -7.56 4.93
C ALA A 61 -4.57 -6.76 3.88
N LEU A 62 -4.81 -5.45 3.76
CA LEU A 62 -4.06 -4.55 2.89
C LEU A 62 -2.77 -3.99 3.53
N GLY A 63 -2.42 -4.40 4.75
CA GLY A 63 -1.26 -3.89 5.47
C GLY A 63 -1.37 -2.40 5.83
N VAL A 64 -2.59 -1.90 6.02
CA VAL A 64 -2.85 -0.48 6.30
C VAL A 64 -2.78 -0.23 7.81
N GLU A 65 -1.86 0.65 8.20
CA GLU A 65 -1.73 1.13 9.59
C GLU A 65 -2.84 2.13 9.96
N ALA A 66 -3.01 2.39 11.26
CA ALA A 66 -4.16 3.12 11.80
C ALA A 66 -4.33 4.55 11.23
N ASN A 67 -3.24 5.29 11.04
CA ASN A 67 -3.25 6.64 10.45
C ASN A 67 -3.72 6.62 8.99
N LEU A 68 -3.10 5.77 8.16
CA LEU A 68 -3.44 5.63 6.75
C LEU A 68 -4.86 5.08 6.56
N LYS A 69 -5.34 4.25 7.51
CA LYS A 69 -6.72 3.75 7.52
C LYS A 69 -7.73 4.88 7.62
N LEU A 70 -7.51 5.86 8.51
CA LEU A 70 -8.41 7.01 8.63
C LEU A 70 -8.47 7.79 7.33
N SER A 71 -7.32 8.01 6.69
CA SER A 71 -7.25 8.76 5.44
C SER A 71 -7.86 8.02 4.25
N MET A 72 -7.74 6.68 4.21
CA MET A 72 -8.45 5.84 3.26
C MET A 72 -9.96 5.95 3.45
N VAL A 73 -10.46 5.84 4.69
CA VAL A 73 -11.90 5.93 5.00
C VAL A 73 -12.45 7.34 4.76
N GLY A 74 -11.64 8.36 5.02
CA GLY A 74 -11.98 9.77 4.77
C GLY A 74 -11.88 10.20 3.31
N GLY A 75 -11.48 9.32 2.39
CA GLY A 75 -11.33 9.65 0.97
C GLY A 75 -10.16 10.60 0.66
N LEU A 76 -9.18 10.71 1.55
CA LEU A 76 -7.96 11.49 1.32
C LEU A 76 -6.95 10.75 0.45
N VAL A 77 -7.08 9.42 0.37
CA VAL A 77 -6.21 8.55 -0.41
C VAL A 77 -7.00 7.89 -1.53
N ASP A 78 -6.59 8.18 -2.77
CA ASP A 78 -7.09 7.46 -3.94
C ASP A 78 -6.53 6.05 -3.96
N ILE A 79 -7.39 5.06 -3.76
CA ILE A 79 -7.02 3.64 -3.81
C ILE A 79 -7.23 3.06 -5.21
N SER A 80 -6.32 2.20 -5.65
CA SER A 80 -6.38 1.58 -6.97
C SER A 80 -5.85 0.14 -6.97
N GLY A 81 -6.00 -0.56 -8.10
CA GLY A 81 -5.55 -1.95 -8.23
C GLY A 81 -6.21 -2.87 -7.21
N SER A 82 -5.41 -3.74 -6.57
CA SER A 82 -5.87 -4.67 -5.54
C SER A 82 -6.45 -3.98 -4.30
N ALA A 83 -6.04 -2.74 -4.01
CA ALA A 83 -6.53 -1.99 -2.86
C ALA A 83 -8.03 -1.64 -2.95
N LYS A 84 -8.63 -1.65 -4.14
CA LYS A 84 -10.09 -1.52 -4.32
C LYS A 84 -10.88 -2.60 -3.58
N TYR A 85 -10.24 -3.69 -3.15
CA TYR A 85 -10.82 -4.64 -2.22
C TYR A 85 -11.39 -3.99 -0.93
N ALA A 86 -10.80 -2.88 -0.48
CA ALA A 86 -11.27 -2.12 0.70
C ALA A 86 -12.70 -1.57 0.53
N GLU A 87 -13.12 -1.29 -0.71
CA GLU A 87 -14.43 -0.74 -1.05
C GLU A 87 -15.44 -1.82 -1.45
N ASN A 88 -15.00 -3.07 -1.61
CA ASN A 88 -15.85 -4.17 -2.00
C ASN A 88 -16.49 -4.80 -0.76
N PHE A 89 -17.73 -4.45 -0.43
CA PHE A 89 -18.46 -5.01 0.72
C PHE A 89 -19.59 -5.96 0.30
N GLN A 90 -19.95 -6.88 1.19
CA GLN A 90 -21.18 -7.66 1.11
C GLN A 90 -22.37 -6.70 0.99
N GLN A 91 -23.26 -6.99 0.04
CA GLN A 91 -24.41 -6.11 -0.21
C GLN A 91 -25.60 -6.48 0.68
N THR A 92 -25.70 -7.76 1.07
CA THR A 92 -26.85 -8.25 1.83
C THR A 92 -26.44 -9.12 3.03
N ARG A 93 -27.33 -9.23 4.01
CA ARG A 93 -27.15 -10.13 5.17
C ARG A 93 -27.38 -11.61 4.84
N HIS A 94 -27.82 -11.89 3.62
CA HIS A 94 -28.08 -13.22 3.07
C HIS A 94 -26.94 -13.69 2.17
N GLU A 95 -25.76 -13.08 2.31
CA GLU A 95 -24.53 -13.50 1.66
C GLU A 95 -23.54 -13.94 2.73
N THR A 96 -22.73 -14.94 2.38
CA THR A 96 -21.49 -15.25 3.07
C THR A 96 -20.34 -15.04 2.09
N ARG A 97 -19.24 -14.46 2.56
CA ARG A 97 -18.10 -14.09 1.73
C ARG A 97 -16.84 -14.75 2.23
N LEU A 98 -16.10 -15.32 1.28
CA LEU A 98 -14.75 -15.78 1.47
C LEU A 98 -13.84 -14.96 0.55
N SER A 99 -12.76 -14.39 1.07
CA SER A 99 -11.73 -13.77 0.24
C SER A 99 -10.41 -14.52 0.39
N LEU A 100 -9.76 -14.82 -0.73
CA LEU A 100 -8.39 -15.32 -0.75
C LEU A 100 -7.48 -14.18 -1.17
N LYS A 101 -6.60 -13.75 -0.26
CA LYS A 101 -5.50 -12.85 -0.58
C LYS A 101 -4.33 -13.68 -1.09
N TYR A 102 -3.78 -13.28 -2.22
CA TYR A 102 -2.49 -13.72 -2.74
C TYR A 102 -1.51 -12.54 -2.68
N SER A 103 -0.30 -12.76 -2.19
CA SER A 103 0.73 -11.74 -2.06
C SER A 103 2.06 -12.25 -2.58
N THR A 104 2.74 -11.45 -3.40
CA THR A 104 4.11 -11.74 -3.85
C THR A 104 4.99 -10.50 -3.84
N THR A 105 6.26 -10.66 -3.47
CA THR A 105 7.29 -9.62 -3.60
C THR A 105 8.41 -10.13 -4.51
N THR A 106 9.16 -9.20 -5.09
CA THR A 106 10.22 -9.51 -6.06
C THR A 106 11.57 -8.98 -5.62
N HIS A 107 11.65 -7.68 -5.34
CA HIS A 107 12.88 -7.00 -4.98
C HIS A 107 12.59 -5.76 -4.13
N PHE A 108 13.63 -5.31 -3.43
CA PHE A 108 13.62 -4.10 -2.64
C PHE A 108 14.64 -3.12 -3.21
N GLU A 109 14.24 -1.87 -3.43
CA GLU A 109 15.14 -0.79 -3.81
C GLU A 109 15.27 0.21 -2.66
N GLN A 110 16.46 0.73 -2.42
CA GLN A 110 16.68 1.79 -1.43
C GLN A 110 17.76 2.78 -1.85
N LEU A 111 17.63 4.01 -1.36
CA LEU A 111 18.66 5.03 -1.44
C LEU A 111 19.84 4.67 -0.51
N THR A 112 21.05 4.80 -1.03
CA THR A 112 22.28 4.62 -0.25
C THR A 112 22.54 5.83 0.63
N MET A 113 23.08 5.58 1.83
CA MET A 113 23.37 6.62 2.84
C MET A 113 24.39 7.67 2.39
N LYS A 114 25.11 7.45 1.28
CA LYS A 114 26.18 8.33 0.79
C LYS A 114 25.71 9.77 0.49
N HIS A 115 24.39 10.00 0.31
CA HIS A 115 23.84 11.30 -0.10
C HIS A 115 22.68 11.81 0.76
N LEU A 116 22.39 11.18 1.90
CA LEU A 116 21.26 11.59 2.78
C LEU A 116 21.60 12.75 3.73
N GLY A 117 22.81 13.30 3.68
CA GLY A 117 23.17 14.51 4.43
C GLY A 117 22.75 15.79 3.69
N LYS A 118 22.39 16.85 4.42
CA LYS A 118 21.98 18.17 3.86
C LYS A 118 22.96 18.76 2.85
N VAL A 119 24.25 18.38 2.92
CA VAL A 119 25.31 18.84 2.02
C VAL A 119 25.17 18.27 0.59
N ASN A 120 24.37 17.21 0.41
CA ASN A 120 24.27 16.45 -0.84
C ASN A 120 22.85 16.49 -1.45
N LEU A 121 22.06 17.53 -1.14
CA LEU A 121 20.76 17.77 -1.80
C LEU A 121 20.99 18.62 -3.06
N ASP A 122 20.44 18.21 -4.20
CA ASP A 122 20.52 18.99 -5.45
C ASP A 122 19.52 20.16 -5.43
N HIS A 123 18.41 20.01 -4.69
CA HIS A 123 17.35 21.00 -4.56
C HIS A 123 17.02 21.30 -3.09
N PRO A 124 17.90 22.00 -2.36
CA PRO A 124 17.68 22.31 -0.94
C PRO A 124 16.47 23.24 -0.71
N ASP A 125 16.13 24.09 -1.67
CA ASP A 125 14.99 25.02 -1.55
C ASP A 125 13.64 24.30 -1.37
N LEU A 126 13.51 23.08 -1.92
CA LEU A 126 12.30 22.25 -1.75
C LEU A 126 12.13 21.74 -0.32
N HIS A 127 13.23 21.58 0.42
CA HIS A 127 13.19 21.25 1.84
C HIS A 127 12.70 22.47 2.66
N ASP A 128 13.13 23.67 2.29
CA ASP A 128 12.79 24.90 3.03
C ASP A 128 11.35 25.40 2.74
N ALA A 129 10.75 24.94 1.64
CA ALA A 129 9.39 25.28 1.24
C ALA A 129 8.27 24.56 2.05
N ASP A 130 8.62 23.68 3.01
CA ASP A 130 7.69 22.90 3.86
C ASP A 130 6.60 22.14 3.06
N LEU A 131 6.93 21.74 1.83
CA LEU A 131 5.98 21.08 0.90
C LEU A 131 5.71 19.62 1.26
N ALA A 132 6.58 18.99 2.05
CA ALA A 132 6.49 17.58 2.40
C ALA A 132 7.07 17.33 3.80
N THR A 133 6.62 16.26 4.43
CA THR A 133 7.09 15.85 5.76
C THR A 133 8.06 14.67 5.69
N HIS A 134 8.02 13.90 4.60
CA HIS A 134 8.79 12.68 4.42
C HIS A 134 9.33 12.56 2.99
N VAL A 135 10.37 11.75 2.81
CA VAL A 135 10.91 11.37 1.51
C VAL A 135 10.99 9.85 1.40
N VAL A 136 10.69 9.31 0.23
CA VAL A 136 10.72 7.86 -0.04
C VAL A 136 12.16 7.41 -0.23
N THR A 137 12.69 6.70 0.77
CA THR A 137 14.08 6.19 0.75
C THR A 137 14.17 4.71 0.44
N GLY A 138 13.06 3.96 0.47
CA GLY A 138 13.02 2.54 0.16
C GLY A 138 11.65 2.11 -0.34
N VAL A 139 11.62 1.18 -1.30
CA VAL A 139 10.41 0.63 -1.91
C VAL A 139 10.55 -0.88 -2.07
N LEU A 140 9.61 -1.63 -1.50
CA LEU A 140 9.47 -3.07 -1.74
C LEU A 140 8.48 -3.30 -2.88
N TYR A 141 8.96 -3.93 -3.95
CA TYR A 141 8.16 -4.18 -5.15
C TYR A 141 7.51 -5.55 -5.11
N GLY A 142 6.24 -5.59 -5.47
CA GLY A 142 5.42 -6.79 -5.45
C GLY A 142 4.05 -6.57 -6.07
N ALA A 143 3.21 -7.58 -5.94
CA ALA A 143 1.82 -7.55 -6.36
C ALA A 143 0.96 -8.31 -5.35
N GLU A 144 -0.28 -7.85 -5.21
CA GLU A 144 -1.30 -8.54 -4.43
C GLU A 144 -2.53 -8.75 -5.31
N ALA A 145 -3.28 -9.82 -5.03
CA ALA A 145 -4.57 -10.09 -5.65
C ALA A 145 -5.56 -10.57 -4.58
N PHE A 146 -6.82 -10.14 -4.72
CA PHE A 146 -7.91 -10.58 -3.86
C PHE A 146 -8.94 -11.30 -4.72
N PHE A 147 -9.14 -12.59 -4.45
CA PHE A 147 -10.21 -13.38 -5.04
C PHE A 147 -11.38 -13.38 -4.07
N VAL A 148 -12.48 -12.75 -4.45
CA VAL A 148 -13.68 -12.60 -3.61
C VAL A 148 -14.73 -13.58 -4.09
N PHE A 149 -15.17 -14.45 -3.19
CA PHE A 149 -16.19 -15.47 -3.44
C PHE A 149 -17.41 -15.17 -2.57
N ASP A 150 -18.54 -14.96 -3.23
CA ASP A 150 -19.82 -14.73 -2.57
C ASP A 150 -20.74 -15.93 -2.77
N ARG A 151 -21.41 -16.33 -1.69
CA ARG A 151 -22.47 -17.32 -1.72
C ARG A 151 -23.72 -16.74 -1.06
N THR A 152 -24.82 -16.74 -1.80
CA THR A 152 -26.14 -16.47 -1.22
C THR A 152 -26.56 -17.65 -0.34
N ILE A 153 -27.04 -17.33 0.85
CA ILE A 153 -27.54 -18.28 1.84
C ILE A 153 -29.02 -18.02 2.09
N THR A 154 -29.79 -19.09 2.11
CA THR A 154 -31.19 -19.04 2.54
C THR A 154 -31.28 -18.93 4.06
N LYS A 155 -32.43 -18.53 4.59
CA LYS A 155 -32.64 -18.35 6.05
C LYS A 155 -32.36 -19.61 6.90
N TYR A 156 -32.24 -20.78 6.27
CA TYR A 156 -32.09 -22.08 6.92
C TYR A 156 -30.69 -22.69 6.76
N GLU A 157 -29.78 -22.02 6.05
CA GLU A 157 -28.41 -22.48 5.89
C GLU A 157 -27.48 -21.89 6.96
N ASP A 158 -26.53 -22.71 7.42
CA ASP A 158 -25.47 -22.26 8.32
C ASP A 158 -24.55 -21.26 7.61
N LYS A 159 -24.14 -20.21 8.34
CA LYS A 159 -23.22 -19.17 7.86
C LYS A 159 -21.76 -19.60 7.88
N GLY A 160 -21.45 -20.74 8.51
CA GLY A 160 -20.10 -21.29 8.61
C GLY A 160 -19.45 -21.54 7.24
N ILE A 161 -18.25 -20.99 7.04
CA ILE A 161 -17.41 -21.33 5.89
C ILE A 161 -16.38 -22.37 6.33
N SER A 162 -16.47 -23.58 5.76
CA SER A 162 -15.47 -24.63 5.95
C SER A 162 -14.36 -24.49 4.93
N VAL A 163 -13.15 -24.18 5.39
CA VAL A 163 -11.95 -24.11 4.56
C VAL A 163 -11.19 -25.43 4.73
N VAL A 164 -11.09 -26.22 3.66
CA VAL A 164 -10.27 -27.43 3.66
C VAL A 164 -8.80 -27.01 3.44
N ARG A 165 -7.94 -27.38 4.39
CA ARG A 165 -6.48 -27.15 4.31
C ARG A 165 -5.78 -28.31 3.62
#